data_AF-A0A4R4U1P6-F1
#
_entry.id   AF-A0A4R4U1P6-F1
#
_cell.length_a   1.000
_cell.length_b   1.000
_cell.length_c   1.000
_cell.angle_alpha   90.00
_cell.angle_beta   90.00
_cell.angle_gamma   90.00
#
_symmetry.space_group_name_H-M   'P 1'
#
loop_
_entity.id
_entity.type
_entity.pdbx_description
1 polymer ?
#
loop_
_entity_poly.entity_id
_entity_poly.type
_entity_poly.pdbx_seq_one_letter_code
_entity_poly.pdbx_strand_id
1 'polypeptide(L)' 'MPRPRRRPVRPSEARVRRLQELGELHREWVAETADAAGFRPEEHPTPGSDYNLHHVDLDAPGPAQDEFHRRARQVMVLR' A
#
# COMPACT_ATOMS: atom_id res chain seq x y z
N MET A 1 19.18 -9.17 -26.24
CA MET A 1 18.36 -8.07 -26.81
C MET A 1 17.83 -7.20 -25.67
N PRO A 2 18.25 -5.94 -25.50
CA PRO A 2 17.66 -5.06 -24.50
C PRO A 2 16.20 -4.74 -24.86
N ARG A 3 15.29 -4.81 -23.88
CA ARG A 3 13.88 -4.45 -24.08
C ARG A 3 13.77 -2.95 -24.42
N PRO A 4 12.98 -2.55 -25.43
CA PRO A 4 12.79 -1.14 -25.74
C PRO A 4 12.17 -0.42 -24.54
N ARG A 5 12.80 0.69 -24.12
CA ARG A 5 12.28 1.55 -23.06
C ARG A 5 10.95 2.17 -23.55
N ARG A 6 9.84 1.77 -22.94
CA ARG A 6 8.55 2.41 -23.18
C ARG A 6 8.60 3.85 -22.70
N ARG A 7 8.15 4.79 -23.53
CA ARG A 7 8.01 6.19 -23.14
C ARG A 7 7.01 6.27 -21.98
N PRO A 8 7.35 6.91 -20.84
CA PRO A 8 6.40 7.06 -19.74
C PRO A 8 5.19 7.87 -20.24
N VAL A 9 4.00 7.33 -20.00
CA VAL A 9 2.72 7.97 -20.34
C VAL A 9 2.07 8.44 -19.04
N ARG A 10 1.66 9.72 -19.00
CA ARG A 10 0.95 10.27 -17.85
C ARG A 10 -0.38 9.52 -17.65
N PRO A 11 -0.74 9.13 -16.41
CA PRO A 11 -2.06 8.59 -16.11
C PRO A 11 -3.19 9.56 -16.51
N SER A 12 -4.35 9.01 -16.85
CA SER A 12 -5.57 9.82 -17.02
C SER A 12 -5.97 10.49 -15.70
N GLU A 13 -6.68 11.61 -15.75
CA GLU A 13 -7.16 12.29 -14.54
C GLU A 13 -8.01 11.39 -13.65
N ALA A 14 -8.88 10.56 -14.24
CA ALA A 14 -9.67 9.59 -13.51
C ALA A 14 -8.79 8.59 -12.75
N ARG A 15 -7.67 8.16 -13.36
CA ARG A 15 -6.69 7.29 -12.68
C ARG A 15 -5.94 8.04 -11.57
N VAL A 16 -5.59 9.31 -11.78
CA VAL A 16 -4.96 10.14 -10.74
C VAL A 16 -5.90 10.28 -9.54
N ARG A 17 -7.18 10.60 -9.76
CA ARG A 17 -8.17 10.74 -8.67
C ARG A 17 -8.31 9.46 -7.85
N ARG A 18 -8.39 8.29 -8.49
CA ARG A 18 -8.44 7.00 -7.79
C ARG A 18 -7.18 6.70 -6.98
N LEU A 19 -6.00 7.06 -7.49
CA LEU A 19 -4.76 6.88 -6.74
C LEU A 19 -4.68 7.81 -5.52
N GLN A 20 -5.23 9.02 -5.62
CA GLN A 20 -5.34 9.93 -4.48
C GLN A 20 -6.29 9.36 -3.42
N GLU A 21 -7.47 8.91 -3.84
CA GLU A 21 -8.45 8.28 -2.95
C GLU A 21 -7.89 7.01 -2.29
N LEU A 22 -7.16 6.19 -3.03
CA LEU A 22 -6.46 5.02 -2.48
C LEU A 22 -5.39 5.41 -1.45
N GLY A 23 -4.68 6.51 -1.68
CA GLY A 23 -3.68 7.03 -0.75
C GLY A 23 -4.30 7.57 0.54
N GLU A 24 -5.45 8.25 0.46
CA GLU A 24 -6.19 8.68 1.66
C GLU A 24 -6.73 7.47 2.43
N LEU A 25 -7.32 6.50 1.73
CA LEU A 25 -7.77 5.22 2.32
C LEU A 25 -6.63 4.51 3.06
N HIS A 26 -5.45 4.42 2.44
CA HIS A 26 -4.27 3.80 3.05
C HIS A 26 -3.79 4.57 4.28
N ARG A 27 -3.77 5.90 4.22
CA ARG A 27 -3.39 6.75 5.36
C ARG A 27 -4.32 6.52 6.56
N GLU A 28 -5.63 6.52 6.33
CA GLU A 28 -6.63 6.26 7.36
C GLU A 28 -6.44 4.86 7.95
N TRP A 29 -6.33 3.85 7.09
CA TRP A 29 -6.14 2.46 7.50
C TRP A 29 -4.87 2.24 8.32
N VAL A 30 -3.75 2.85 7.94
CA VAL A 30 -2.50 2.80 8.71
C VAL A 30 -2.70 3.42 10.10
N ALA A 31 -3.33 4.59 10.18
CA ALA A 31 -3.57 5.27 11.45
C ALA A 31 -4.46 4.45 12.40
N GLU A 32 -5.45 3.73 11.88
CA GLU A 32 -6.35 2.88 12.66
C GLU A 32 -5.72 1.53 13.06
N THR A 33 -4.77 1.03 12.26
CA THR A 33 -4.24 -0.34 12.41
C THR A 33 -2.87 -0.38 13.08
N ALA A 34 -2.15 0.75 13.16
CA ALA A 34 -0.78 0.82 13.66
C ALA A 34 -0.59 0.16 15.04
N ASP A 35 -1.51 0.39 15.98
CA ASP A 35 -1.42 -0.19 17.33
C ASP A 35 -1.60 -1.72 17.34
N ALA A 36 -2.32 -2.26 16.35
CA ALA A 36 -2.57 -3.69 16.21
C ALA A 36 -1.49 -4.40 15.37
N ALA A 37 -0.78 -3.66 14.52
CA ALA A 37 0.36 -4.17 13.76
C ALA A 37 1.58 -4.27 14.69
N GLY A 38 2.05 -5.48 14.94
CA GLY A 38 3.20 -5.69 15.82
C GLY A 38 4.48 -5.18 15.18
N PHE A 39 4.99 -4.02 15.60
CA PHE A 39 6.27 -3.50 15.12
C PHE A 39 7.45 -4.28 15.73
N ARG A 40 8.21 -5.01 14.90
CA ARG A 40 9.32 -5.90 15.29
C ARG A 40 10.58 -5.69 14.45
N PRO A 41 11.24 -4.52 14.53
CA PRO A 41 12.39 -4.19 13.69
C PRO A 41 13.57 -5.16 13.87
N GLU A 42 13.68 -5.83 15.02
CA GLU A 42 14.68 -6.86 15.30
C GLU A 42 14.51 -8.14 14.45
N GLU A 43 13.30 -8.46 14.03
CA GLU A 43 13.02 -9.56 13.10
C GLU A 43 13.34 -9.17 11.64
N HIS A 44 13.55 -7.87 11.39
CA HIS A 44 13.87 -7.28 10.08
C HIS A 44 15.20 -6.49 10.07
N PRO A 45 16.35 -7.10 10.44
CA PRO A 45 17.61 -6.38 10.68
C PRO A 45 18.34 -5.95 9.40
N THR A 46 17.74 -6.13 8.22
CA THR A 46 18.40 -5.88 6.94
C THR A 46 18.72 -4.40 6.77
N PRO A 47 20.00 -4.01 6.58
CA PRO A 47 20.37 -2.62 6.36
C PRO A 47 19.69 -2.05 5.11
N GLY A 48 19.08 -0.87 5.25
CA GLY A 48 18.33 -0.22 4.18
C GLY A 48 16.93 -0.79 3.94
N SER A 49 16.45 -1.69 4.81
CA SER A 49 15.06 -2.08 4.81
C SER A 49 14.15 -0.89 5.10
N ASP A 50 13.05 -0.85 4.37
CA ASP A 50 11.93 0.06 4.55
C ASP A 50 10.87 -0.49 5.52
N TYR A 51 11.18 -1.55 6.29
CA TYR A 51 10.27 -2.16 7.26
C TYR A 51 9.60 -1.14 8.18
N ASN A 52 10.36 -0.18 8.71
CA ASN A 52 9.80 0.86 9.59
C ASN A 52 8.68 1.68 8.93
N LEU A 53 8.74 1.85 7.60
CA LEU A 53 7.73 2.56 6.82
C LEU A 53 6.55 1.66 6.44
N HIS A 54 6.76 0.35 6.33
CA HIS A 54 5.80 -0.61 5.78
C HIS A 54 5.33 -1.69 6.77
N HIS A 55 5.71 -1.64 8.05
CA HIS A 55 5.37 -2.70 8.99
C HIS A 55 3.86 -2.92 9.11
N VAL A 56 3.04 -1.87 9.05
CA VAL A 56 1.57 -2.02 9.06
C VAL A 56 1.08 -2.78 7.81
N ASP A 57 1.69 -2.53 6.65
CA ASP A 57 1.36 -3.22 5.39
C ASP A 57 1.67 -4.73 5.45
N LEU A 58 2.62 -5.13 6.31
CA LEU A 58 3.10 -6.50 6.46
C LEU A 58 2.42 -7.24 7.61
N ASP A 59 2.30 -6.57 8.76
CA ASP A 59 1.99 -7.18 10.05
C ASP A 59 0.59 -6.80 10.58
N ALA A 60 -0.20 -6.04 9.81
CA ALA A 60 -1.60 -5.81 10.15
C ALA A 60 -2.36 -7.15 10.30
N PRO A 61 -3.33 -7.24 11.23
CA PRO A 61 -4.16 -8.42 11.35
C PRO A 61 -4.83 -8.81 10.03
N GLY A 62 -4.91 -10.12 9.72
CA GLY A 62 -5.49 -10.63 8.48
C GLY A 62 -6.85 -10.01 8.10
N PRO A 63 -7.84 -9.94 9.03
CA PRO A 63 -9.12 -9.29 8.74
C PRO A 63 -9.01 -7.79 8.38
N ALA A 64 -8.04 -7.08 8.94
CA ALA A 64 -7.81 -5.67 8.61
C ALA A 64 -7.21 -5.52 7.20
N GLN A 65 -6.31 -6.43 6.80
CA GLN A 65 -5.80 -6.49 5.43
C GLN A 65 -6.90 -6.83 4.43
N ASP A 66 -7.76 -7.80 4.74
CA ASP A 66 -8.89 -8.19 3.88
C ASP A 66 -9.86 -7.03 3.65
N GLU A 67 -10.18 -6.29 4.71
CA GLU A 67 -11.01 -5.09 4.64
C GLU A 67 -10.37 -4.01 3.75
N PHE A 68 -9.09 -3.71 3.99
CA PHE A 68 -8.35 -2.75 3.18
C PHE A 68 -8.33 -3.14 1.71
N HIS A 69 -7.98 -4.39 1.39
CA HIS A 69 -7.94 -4.88 0.02
C HIS A 69 -9.31 -4.83 -0.66
N ARG A 70 -10.39 -5.14 0.06
CA ARG A 70 -11.75 -5.02 -0.47
C ARG A 70 -12.08 -3.57 -0.84
N ARG A 71 -11.82 -2.61 0.05
CA ARG A 71 -12.05 -1.17 -0.18
C ARG A 71 -11.14 -0.63 -1.30
N ALA A 72 -9.87 -1.01 -1.33
CA ALA A 72 -8.92 -0.61 -2.36
C ALA A 72 -9.36 -1.08 -3.76
N ARG A 73 -9.89 -2.30 -3.89
CA ARG A 73 -10.46 -2.80 -5.15
C ARG A 73 -11.67 -1.98 -5.61
N GLN A 74 -12.53 -1.56 -4.68
CA GLN A 74 -13.66 -0.69 -5.00
C GLN A 74 -13.21 0.67 -5.54
N VAL A 75 -12.26 1.34 -4.87
CA VAL A 75 -11.66 2.61 -5.32
C VAL A 75 -11.06 2.46 -6.73
N MET A 76 -10.33 1.36 -6.95
CA MET A 76 -9.68 1.10 -8.23
C MET A 76 -10.62 0.56 -9.32
N VAL A 77 -11.90 0.32 -8.99
CA VAL A 77 -12.90 -0.26 -9.89
C VAL A 77 -12.43 -1.62 -10.45
N LEU A 78 -11.83 -2.42 -9.57
CA LEU A 78 -11.37 -3.78 -9.87
C LEU A 78 -12.41 -4.79 -9.39
N ARG A 79 -12.70 -5.79 -10.22
CA ARG A 79 -13.52 -6.95 -9.84
C ARG A 79 -12.69 -7.88 -9.00
#